data_AF-A0A0W0HWA7-F1
#
_entry.id   AF-A0A0W0HWA7-F1
#
_cell.length_a   1.000
_cell.length_b   1.000
_cell.length_c   1.000
_cell.angle_alpha   90.00
_cell.angle_beta   90.00
_cell.angle_gamma   90.00
#
_symmetry.space_group_name_H-M   'P 1'
#
loop_
_entity.id
_entity.type
_entity.pdbx_description
1 polymer ?
#
loop_
_entity_poly.entity_id
_entity_poly.type
_entity_poly.pdbx_seq_one_letter_code
_entity_poly.pdbx_strand_id
1 'polypeptide(L)'
;MALAALIVMIMCVAAHLGALADNKAFLEEINRFPTVRITHRLTRENLIKKMQAGVLIPYPAKHGGLPEWFAHWMDGKDPATWVSIGKPQDVSPALLGSVRQKEWTMAISFQVPSADIVMPSGFMKRPFGCYQQRLLKTVKIPRNADLYERVGKNWQLLSRQERQILRVQAAKPVAV
;
A
#
# COMPACT_ATOMS: atom_id res chain seq x y z
N MET A 1 18.43 -2.05 34.91
CA MET A 1 17.94 -2.88 33.78
C MET A 1 16.40 -2.89 33.71
N ALA A 2 15.68 -3.25 34.78
CA ALA A 2 14.20 -3.31 34.77
C ALA A 2 13.50 -1.94 34.54
N LEU A 3 13.99 -0.86 35.16
CA LEU A 3 13.40 0.48 34.99
C LEU A 3 13.54 1.02 33.56
N ALA A 4 14.69 0.81 32.92
CA ALA A 4 14.93 1.22 31.54
C ALA A 4 14.03 0.45 30.56
N ALA A 5 13.87 -0.86 30.77
CA ALA A 5 12.96 -1.68 29.97
C ALA A 5 11.48 -1.24 30.13
N LEU A 6 11.08 -0.87 31.35
CA LEU A 6 9.74 -0.34 31.63
C LEU A 6 9.51 1.01 30.93
N ILE A 7 10.47 1.94 30.99
CA ILE A 7 10.39 3.24 30.30
C ILE A 7 10.26 3.04 28.78
N VAL A 8 11.08 2.17 28.19
CA VAL A 8 11.00 1.84 26.76
C VAL A 8 9.63 1.25 26.42
N MET A 9 9.11 0.33 27.23
CA MET A 9 7.78 -0.26 27.03
C MET A 9 6.68 0.80 27.07
N ILE A 10 6.69 1.70 28.06
CA ILE A 10 5.71 2.79 28.19
C ILE A 10 5.78 3.71 26.97
N MET A 11 6.97 4.11 26.55
CA MET A 11 7.15 4.94 25.35
C MET A 11 6.62 4.24 24.09
N CYS A 12 6.92 2.95 23.92
CA CYS A 12 6.40 2.16 22.80
C CYS A 12 4.86 2.11 22.83
N VAL A 13 4.25 1.86 23.98
CA VAL A 13 2.78 1.84 24.10
C VAL A 13 2.17 3.21 23.81
N ALA A 14 2.73 4.29 24.35
CA ALA A 14 2.28 5.65 24.09
C ALA A 14 2.35 6.01 22.59
N ALA A 15 3.44 5.65 21.92
CA ALA A 15 3.59 5.87 20.47
C ALA A 15 2.52 5.09 19.66
N HIS A 16 2.17 3.88 20.07
CA HIS A 16 1.14 3.08 19.40
C HIS A 16 -0.27 3.61 19.64
N LEU A 17 -0.55 4.16 20.84
CA LEU A 17 -1.82 4.81 21.14
C LEU A 17 -1.97 6.12 20.36
N GLY A 18 -0.91 6.92 20.29
CA GLY A 18 -0.86 8.13 19.45
C GLY A 18 -1.13 7.80 17.98
N ALA A 19 -0.38 6.83 17.42
CA ALA A 19 -0.58 6.38 16.05
C ALA A 19 -2.00 5.86 15.78
N LEU A 20 -2.65 5.22 16.76
CA LEU A 20 -4.03 4.78 16.62
C LEU A 20 -5.00 5.96 16.52
N ALA A 21 -4.82 6.99 17.35
CA ALA A 21 -5.63 8.20 17.30
C ALA A 21 -5.43 8.93 15.97
N ASP A 22 -4.17 9.10 15.54
CA ASP A 22 -3.83 9.76 14.27
C ASP A 22 -4.44 9.02 13.07
N ASN A 23 -4.32 7.68 13.04
CA ASN A 23 -4.92 6.87 11.98
C ASN A 23 -6.44 7.00 11.93
N LYS A 24 -7.12 7.08 13.08
CA LYS A 24 -8.56 7.27 13.15
C LYS A 24 -8.96 8.64 12.61
N ALA A 25 -8.30 9.70 13.07
CA ALA A 25 -8.54 11.06 12.59
C ALA A 25 -8.29 11.18 11.07
N PHE A 26 -7.25 10.53 10.58
CA PHE A 26 -6.93 10.49 9.15
C PHE A 26 -8.01 9.77 8.33
N LEU A 27 -8.51 8.62 8.80
CA LEU A 27 -9.62 7.93 8.16
C LEU A 27 -10.91 8.74 8.19
N GLU A 28 -11.21 9.39 9.32
CA GLU A 28 -12.36 10.29 9.43
C GLU A 28 -12.28 11.43 8.42
N GLU A 29 -11.11 12.04 8.24
CA GLU A 29 -10.89 13.10 7.24
C GLU A 29 -11.12 12.58 5.82
N ILE A 30 -10.55 11.44 5.46
CA ILE A 30 -10.71 10.85 4.12
C ILE A 30 -12.16 10.45 3.85
N ASN A 31 -12.87 9.96 4.87
CA ASN A 31 -14.26 9.54 4.76
C ASN A 31 -15.24 10.72 4.60
N ARG A 32 -14.80 11.98 4.75
CA ARG A 32 -15.58 13.16 4.34
C ARG A 32 -15.75 13.26 2.82
N PHE A 33 -14.87 12.60 2.06
CA PHE A 33 -14.94 12.55 0.60
C PHE A 33 -15.57 11.24 0.16
N PRO A 34 -16.38 11.23 -0.92
CA PRO A 34 -16.99 9.99 -1.43
C PRO A 34 -15.93 9.04 -2.00
N THR A 35 -14.86 9.59 -2.58
CA THR A 35 -13.75 8.83 -3.15
C THR A 35 -12.42 9.45 -2.78
N VAL A 36 -11.40 8.61 -2.68
CA VAL A 36 -10.02 9.01 -2.42
C VAL A 36 -9.06 8.38 -3.43
N ARG A 37 -8.05 9.15 -3.81
CA ARG A 37 -7.00 8.65 -4.69
C ARG A 37 -6.09 7.76 -3.87
N ILE A 38 -5.82 6.58 -4.41
CA ILE A 38 -4.84 5.65 -3.86
C ILE A 38 -3.67 5.49 -4.82
N THR A 39 -2.57 4.95 -4.29
CA THR A 39 -1.44 4.48 -5.05
C THR A 39 -0.98 3.13 -4.51
N HIS A 40 -0.90 2.14 -5.39
CA HIS A 40 -0.28 0.84 -5.11
C HIS A 40 1.08 0.76 -5.83
N ARG A 41 2.14 0.43 -5.09
CA ARG A 41 3.53 0.34 -5.59
C ARG A 41 3.95 -1.11 -5.71
N LEU A 42 4.60 -1.47 -6.82
CA LEU A 42 4.88 -2.85 -7.18
C LEU A 42 5.96 -2.97 -8.27
N THR A 43 6.39 -4.20 -8.55
CA THR A 43 7.26 -4.51 -9.69
C THR A 43 6.49 -4.37 -11.01
N ARG A 44 7.22 -4.19 -12.12
CA ARG A 44 6.65 -4.16 -13.47
C ARG A 44 5.86 -5.43 -13.81
N GLU A 45 6.39 -6.59 -13.47
CA GLU A 45 5.73 -7.89 -13.69
C GLU A 45 4.41 -7.99 -12.93
N ASN A 46 4.38 -7.59 -11.65
CA ASN A 46 3.17 -7.62 -10.85
C ASN A 46 2.14 -6.59 -11.35
N LEU A 47 2.59 -5.44 -11.86
CA LEU A 47 1.71 -4.47 -12.50
C LEU A 47 1.02 -5.09 -13.71
N ILE A 48 1.79 -5.73 -14.60
CA ILE A 48 1.24 -6.41 -15.77
C ILE A 48 0.19 -7.43 -15.32
N LYS A 49 0.53 -8.35 -14.40
CA LYS A 49 -0.40 -9.37 -13.87
C LYS A 49 -1.71 -8.76 -13.35
N LYS A 50 -1.63 -7.71 -12.52
CA LYS A 50 -2.81 -7.02 -11.98
C LYS A 50 -3.61 -6.29 -13.06
N MET A 51 -2.96 -5.72 -14.06
CA MET A 51 -3.62 -5.14 -15.22
C MET A 51 -4.32 -6.20 -16.09
N GLN A 52 -3.74 -7.39 -16.27
CA GLN A 52 -4.42 -8.48 -17.00
C GLN A 52 -5.69 -8.91 -16.27
N ALA A 53 -5.62 -9.03 -14.94
CA ALA A 53 -6.78 -9.35 -14.11
C ALA A 53 -7.81 -8.20 -14.06
N GLY A 54 -7.39 -6.96 -14.34
CA GLY A 54 -8.24 -5.77 -14.24
C GLY A 54 -8.63 -5.40 -12.81
N VAL A 55 -7.99 -5.99 -11.80
CA VAL A 55 -8.35 -5.84 -10.38
C VAL A 55 -7.13 -5.82 -9.46
N LEU A 56 -7.25 -5.09 -8.35
CA LEU A 56 -6.39 -5.22 -7.18
C LEU A 56 -7.00 -6.27 -6.24
N ILE A 57 -6.43 -7.47 -6.23
CA ILE A 57 -6.84 -8.56 -5.34
C ILE A 57 -6.00 -8.50 -4.05
N PRO A 58 -6.65 -8.47 -2.86
CA PRO A 58 -5.98 -8.63 -1.57
C PRO A 58 -5.13 -9.89 -1.52
N TYR A 59 -3.95 -9.81 -0.90
CA TYR A 59 -3.03 -10.94 -0.77
C TYR A 59 -2.72 -11.19 0.70
N PRO A 60 -2.46 -12.46 1.10
CA PRO A 60 -2.13 -12.78 2.48
C PRO A 60 -0.82 -12.10 2.90
N ALA A 61 -0.68 -11.84 4.20
CA ALA A 61 0.57 -11.40 4.79
C ALA A 61 1.63 -12.48 4.60
N LYS A 62 2.56 -12.28 3.66
CA LYS A 62 3.68 -13.19 3.41
C LYS A 62 4.98 -12.40 3.41
N HIS A 63 5.86 -12.76 4.33
CA HIS A 63 7.25 -12.31 4.36
C HIS A 63 8.14 -13.54 4.23
N GLY A 64 8.85 -13.65 3.11
CA GLY A 64 9.65 -14.85 2.79
C GLY A 64 10.58 -15.23 3.95
N GLY A 65 10.40 -16.44 4.49
CA GLY A 65 11.21 -16.99 5.57
C GLY A 65 10.76 -16.64 7.00
N LEU A 66 9.75 -15.79 7.20
CA LEU A 66 9.26 -15.46 8.54
C LEU A 66 8.09 -16.36 8.96
N PRO A 67 7.99 -16.74 10.25
CA PRO A 67 6.84 -17.46 10.77
C PRO A 67 5.53 -16.70 10.53
N GLU A 68 4.45 -17.43 10.24
CA GLU A 68 3.13 -16.86 9.94
C GLU A 68 2.61 -15.95 11.07
N TRP A 69 2.79 -16.36 12.33
CA TRP A 69 2.39 -15.55 13.49
C TRP A 69 3.09 -14.18 13.51
N PHE A 70 4.35 -14.11 13.06
CA PHE A 70 5.12 -12.87 13.02
C PHE A 70 4.67 -11.99 11.85
N ALA A 71 4.40 -12.58 10.68
CA ALA A 71 3.79 -11.87 9.57
C ALA A 71 2.41 -11.27 9.95
N HIS A 72 1.58 -12.04 10.66
CA HIS A 72 0.29 -11.57 11.17
C HIS A 72 0.43 -10.47 12.22
N TRP A 73 1.43 -10.55 13.09
CA TRP A 73 1.70 -9.49 14.08
C TRP A 73 2.12 -8.17 13.41
N MET A 74 2.88 -8.23 12.32
CA MET A 74 3.33 -7.06 11.57
C MET A 74 2.23 -6.44 10.70
N ASP A 75 1.62 -7.23 9.83
CA ASP A 75 0.74 -6.74 8.75
C ASP A 75 -0.76 -6.94 9.05
N GLY A 76 -1.09 -7.79 10.03
CA GLY A 76 -2.43 -8.29 10.29
C GLY A 76 -2.68 -9.65 9.65
N LYS A 77 -3.74 -10.33 10.12
CA LYS A 77 -4.13 -11.67 9.62
C LYS A 77 -4.91 -11.61 8.31
N ASP A 78 -5.69 -10.56 8.08
CA ASP A 78 -6.57 -10.51 6.92
C ASP A 78 -5.78 -10.18 5.65
N PRO A 79 -6.05 -10.87 4.54
CA PRO A 79 -5.51 -10.49 3.24
C PRO A 79 -5.81 -9.03 2.92
N ALA A 80 -4.82 -8.32 2.41
CA ALA A 80 -4.95 -6.90 2.11
C ALA A 80 -4.13 -6.50 0.88
N THR A 81 -4.64 -5.54 0.12
CA THR A 81 -3.80 -4.76 -0.79
C THR A 81 -3.34 -3.52 -0.04
N TRP A 82 -2.02 -3.37 0.10
CA TRP A 82 -1.43 -2.20 0.72
C TRP A 82 -1.35 -1.04 -0.27
N VAL A 83 -1.83 0.12 0.14
CA VAL A 83 -1.90 1.32 -0.68
C VAL A 83 -1.48 2.54 0.13
N SER A 84 -0.99 3.58 -0.54
CA SER A 84 -0.91 4.91 0.07
C SER A 84 -2.03 5.79 -0.45
N ILE A 85 -2.41 6.79 0.32
CA ILE A 85 -3.35 7.82 -0.12
C ILE A 85 -2.59 8.86 -0.94
N GLY A 86 -3.23 9.39 -1.98
CA GLY A 86 -2.64 10.35 -2.91
C GLY A 86 -1.84 9.71 -4.06
N LYS A 87 -1.04 10.54 -4.72
CA LYS A 87 -0.11 10.18 -5.80
C LYS A 87 1.17 9.55 -5.22
N PRO A 88 1.96 8.83 -6.04
CA PRO A 88 3.17 8.20 -5.54
C PRO A 88 4.22 9.17 -4.97
N GLN A 89 4.23 10.42 -5.44
CA GLN A 89 5.13 11.49 -4.95
C GLN A 89 4.73 12.03 -3.58
N ASP A 90 3.46 11.92 -3.19
CA ASP A 90 2.92 12.55 -1.97
C ASP A 90 3.40 11.84 -0.69
N VAL A 91 3.89 10.60 -0.82
CA VAL A 91 4.35 9.80 0.31
C VAL A 91 5.80 9.40 0.10
N SER A 92 6.67 9.89 1.00
CA SER A 92 8.08 9.53 1.02
C SER A 92 8.26 8.02 1.20
N PRO A 93 9.20 7.39 0.47
CA PRO A 93 9.47 5.97 0.61
C PRO A 93 9.77 5.53 2.05
N ALA A 94 10.45 6.36 2.84
CA ALA A 94 10.78 6.09 4.25
C ALA A 94 9.52 5.87 5.13
N LEU A 95 8.40 6.49 4.75
CA LEU A 95 7.13 6.45 5.47
C LEU A 95 6.27 5.25 5.08
N LEU A 96 6.69 4.45 4.10
CA LEU A 96 5.97 3.25 3.64
C LEU A 96 6.36 1.98 4.42
N GLY A 97 7.17 2.11 5.48
CA GLY A 97 7.50 1.02 6.41
C GLY A 97 8.02 -0.25 5.75
N SER A 98 8.73 -0.15 4.61
CA SER A 98 9.27 -1.29 3.87
C SER A 98 10.74 -1.10 3.53
N VAL A 99 11.52 -2.16 3.73
CA VAL A 99 12.97 -2.23 3.43
C VAL A 99 13.23 -2.53 1.95
N ARG A 100 12.21 -3.00 1.20
CA ARG A 100 12.34 -3.48 -0.19
C ARG A 100 12.02 -2.43 -1.26
N GLN A 101 12.27 -1.16 -0.96
CA GLN A 101 11.93 -0.06 -1.88
C GLN A 101 12.60 -0.18 -3.26
N LYS A 102 13.74 -0.86 -3.37
CA LYS A 102 14.46 -1.11 -4.63
C LYS A 102 13.65 -1.97 -5.62
N GLU A 103 12.66 -2.73 -5.15
CA GLU A 103 11.82 -3.61 -6.00
C GLU A 103 10.60 -2.87 -6.58
N TRP A 104 10.25 -1.69 -6.04
CA TRP A 104 9.10 -0.91 -6.50
C TRP A 104 9.48 -0.01 -7.66
N THR A 105 9.51 -0.57 -8.86
CA THR A 105 9.80 0.14 -10.10
C THR A 105 8.57 0.82 -10.70
N MET A 106 7.36 0.35 -10.36
CA MET A 106 6.11 0.87 -10.89
C MET A 106 5.10 1.24 -9.80
N ALA A 107 4.16 2.12 -10.15
CA ALA A 107 2.99 2.39 -9.33
C ALA A 107 1.72 2.56 -10.19
N ILE A 108 0.59 2.16 -9.63
CA ILE A 108 -0.74 2.38 -10.20
C ILE A 108 -1.56 3.24 -9.24
N SER A 109 -2.17 4.31 -9.76
CA SER A 109 -2.96 5.27 -8.99
C SER A 109 -4.31 5.53 -9.63
N PHE A 110 -5.37 5.49 -8.81
CA PHE A 110 -6.74 5.73 -9.24
C PHE A 110 -7.64 6.03 -8.03
N GLN A 111 -8.87 6.43 -8.30
CA GLN A 111 -9.88 6.74 -7.28
C GLN A 111 -10.59 5.47 -6.82
N VAL A 112 -10.81 5.34 -5.51
CA VAL A 112 -11.63 4.29 -4.89
C VAL A 112 -12.60 4.91 -3.90
N PRO A 113 -13.72 4.25 -3.55
CA PRO A 113 -14.59 4.73 -2.48
C PRO A 113 -13.80 4.86 -1.17
N SER A 114 -13.91 6.01 -0.51
CA SER A 114 -13.14 6.28 0.72
C SER A 114 -13.46 5.28 1.83
N ALA A 115 -14.72 4.85 1.91
CA ALA A 115 -15.19 3.84 2.87
C ALA A 115 -14.52 2.46 2.73
N ASP A 116 -13.81 2.21 1.63
CA ASP A 116 -13.11 0.95 1.37
C ASP A 116 -11.73 0.90 2.03
N ILE A 117 -11.23 2.07 2.45
CA ILE A 117 -9.92 2.23 3.06
C ILE A 117 -10.01 1.90 4.55
N VAL A 118 -9.13 1.01 5.00
CA VAL A 118 -9.04 0.64 6.41
C VAL A 118 -7.61 0.80 6.93
N MET A 119 -7.50 1.11 8.22
CA MET A 119 -6.20 1.26 8.89
C MET A 119 -5.47 -0.07 9.05
N PRO A 120 -4.14 -0.04 9.16
CA PRO A 120 -3.35 -1.21 9.51
C PRO A 120 -3.76 -1.80 10.86
N SER A 121 -4.09 -3.09 10.90
CA SER A 121 -4.42 -3.76 12.17
C SER A 121 -3.17 -4.19 12.96
N GLY A 122 -2.07 -4.50 12.27
CA GLY A 122 -0.81 -4.95 12.89
C GLY A 122 -0.11 -3.89 13.72
N PHE A 123 0.58 -4.33 14.79
CA PHE A 123 1.21 -3.45 15.77
C PHE A 123 2.32 -2.61 15.12
N MET A 124 3.22 -3.26 14.39
CA MET A 124 4.37 -2.60 13.76
C MET A 124 3.99 -1.65 12.62
N LYS A 125 2.89 -1.93 11.90
CA LYS A 125 2.44 -1.08 10.78
C LYS A 125 1.56 0.09 11.21
N ARG A 126 1.05 0.08 12.44
CA ARG A 126 0.16 1.14 12.95
C ARG A 126 0.79 2.54 12.92
N PRO A 127 2.07 2.76 13.28
CA PRO A 127 2.71 4.07 13.16
C PRO A 127 2.80 4.61 11.74
N PHE A 128 2.67 3.77 10.73
CA PHE A 128 2.71 4.17 9.32
C PHE A 128 1.32 4.33 8.71
N GLY A 129 0.25 4.18 9.49
CA GLY A 129 -1.12 4.13 8.96
C GLY A 129 -1.52 5.38 8.17
N CYS A 130 -1.15 6.57 8.62
CA CYS A 130 -1.38 7.82 7.88
C CYS A 130 -0.76 7.83 6.46
N TYR A 131 0.24 6.98 6.20
CA TYR A 131 0.93 6.88 4.91
C TYR A 131 0.62 5.60 4.15
N GLN A 132 0.32 4.52 4.87
CA GLN A 132 0.09 3.19 4.35
C GLN A 132 -1.21 2.61 4.93
N GLN A 133 -2.21 2.50 4.06
CA GLN A 133 -3.55 2.00 4.36
C GLN A 133 -3.78 0.65 3.66
N ARG A 134 -4.92 0.02 3.95
CA ARG A 134 -5.28 -1.29 3.41
C ARG A 134 -6.60 -1.23 2.65
N LEU A 135 -6.69 -2.06 1.63
CA LEU A 135 -7.93 -2.49 0.99
C LEU A 135 -8.13 -3.97 1.28
N LEU A 136 -9.24 -4.33 1.93
CA LEU A 136 -9.55 -5.73 2.27
C LEU A 136 -10.37 -6.45 1.20
N LYS A 137 -10.95 -5.68 0.27
CA LYS A 137 -11.74 -6.21 -0.83
C LYS A 137 -11.05 -5.99 -2.18
N THR A 138 -11.48 -6.77 -3.15
CA THR A 138 -11.05 -6.63 -4.54
C THR A 138 -11.59 -5.34 -5.12
N VAL A 139 -10.72 -4.55 -5.75
CA VAL A 139 -11.09 -3.28 -6.39
C VAL A 139 -10.79 -3.33 -7.87
N LYS A 140 -11.73 -2.87 -8.70
CA LYS A 140 -11.54 -2.78 -10.16
C LYS A 140 -10.55 -1.69 -10.50
N ILE A 141 -9.59 -2.01 -11.36
CA ILE A 141 -8.65 -1.03 -11.90
C ILE A 141 -9.34 -0.33 -13.08
N PRO A 142 -9.55 0.99 -13.03
CA PRO A 142 -10.21 1.68 -14.13
C PRO A 142 -9.28 1.79 -15.35
N ARG A 143 -9.88 1.83 -16.54
CA ARG A 143 -9.13 1.96 -17.82
C ARG A 143 -8.36 3.27 -17.95
N ASN A 144 -8.62 4.27 -17.13
CA ASN A 144 -7.88 5.54 -17.11
C ASN A 144 -6.96 5.66 -15.88
N ALA A 145 -6.67 4.55 -15.18
CA ALA A 145 -5.73 4.58 -14.07
C ALA A 145 -4.38 5.17 -14.50
N ASP A 146 -3.84 6.03 -13.64
CA ASP A 146 -2.53 6.62 -13.82
C ASP A 146 -1.47 5.56 -13.50
N LEU A 147 -0.51 5.41 -14.40
CA LEU A 147 0.64 4.51 -14.22
C LEU A 147 1.89 5.35 -14.10
N TYR A 148 2.73 5.01 -13.14
CA TYR A 148 3.99 5.70 -12.90
C TYR A 148 5.14 4.72 -12.97
N GLU A 149 6.28 5.21 -13.44
CA GLU A 149 7.56 4.54 -13.37
C GLU A 149 8.50 5.31 -12.43
N ARG A 150 9.31 4.57 -11.68
CA ARG A 150 10.30 5.14 -10.79
C ARG A 150 11.62 5.37 -11.53
N VAL A 151 12.00 6.64 -11.68
CA VAL A 151 13.26 7.04 -12.32
C VAL A 151 14.15 7.69 -11.24
N GLY A 152 15.13 6.91 -10.76
CA GLY A 152 15.95 7.28 -9.61
C GLY A 152 15.11 7.43 -8.33
N LYS A 153 15.07 8.64 -7.76
CA LYS A 153 14.26 8.96 -6.57
C LYS A 153 12.86 9.46 -6.90
N ASN A 154 12.57 9.73 -8.18
CA ASN A 154 11.35 10.40 -8.61
C ASN A 154 10.37 9.42 -9.26
N TRP A 155 9.09 9.79 -9.21
CA TRP A 155 8.02 9.09 -9.93
C TRP A 155 7.61 9.91 -11.14
N GLN A 156 7.66 9.30 -12.32
CA GLN A 156 7.25 9.90 -13.58
C GLN A 156 5.93 9.28 -14.05
N LEU A 157 4.97 10.12 -14.42
CA LEU A 157 3.71 9.66 -14.97
C LEU A 157 3.95 9.17 -16.39
N LEU A 158 3.54 7.93 -16.67
CA LEU A 158 3.64 7.36 -18.01
C LEU A 158 2.71 8.10 -18.98
N SER A 159 3.25 8.39 -20.15
CA SER A 159 2.52 8.94 -21.30
C SER A 159 1.43 7.97 -21.78
N ARG A 160 0.53 8.47 -22.64
CA ARG A 160 -0.53 7.64 -23.23
C ARG A 160 0.03 6.45 -24.00
N GLN A 161 1.13 6.63 -24.73
CA GLN A 161 1.76 5.58 -25.53
C GLN A 161 2.36 4.49 -24.63
N GLU A 162 3.11 4.86 -23.60
CA GLU A 162 3.70 3.90 -22.64
C GLU A 162 2.63 3.10 -21.91
N ARG A 163 1.53 3.75 -21.49
CA ARG A 163 0.39 3.07 -20.88
C ARG A 163 -0.26 2.09 -21.85
N GLN A 164 -0.36 2.44 -23.13
CA GLN A 164 -0.92 1.55 -24.15
C GLN A 164 -0.03 0.32 -24.37
N ILE A 165 1.30 0.48 -24.40
CA ILE A 165 2.25 -0.63 -24.51
C ILE A 165 2.05 -1.62 -23.35
N LEU A 166 1.96 -1.12 -22.11
CA LEU A 166 1.71 -1.97 -20.94
C LEU A 166 0.36 -2.70 -21.01
N ARG A 167 -0.68 -2.06 -21.54
CA ARG A 167 -1.99 -2.69 -21.73
C ARG A 167 -1.96 -3.78 -22.79
N VAL A 168 -1.27 -3.56 -23.90
CA VAL A 168 -1.08 -4.58 -24.93
C VAL A 168 -0.31 -5.77 -24.37
N GLN A 169 0.74 -5.53 -23.56
CA GLN A 169 1.45 -6.60 -22.85
C GLN A 169 0.51 -7.35 -21.90
N ALA A 170 -0.33 -6.63 -21.16
CA ALA A 170 -1.30 -7.22 -20.25
C ALA A 170 -2.43 -8.00 -20.96
N ALA A 171 -2.72 -7.69 -22.22
CA ALA A 171 -3.72 -8.41 -23.03
C ALA A 171 -3.18 -9.71 -23.64
N LYS A 172 -1.87 -9.96 -23.61
CA LYS A 172 -1.31 -11.22 -24.11
C LYS A 172 -1.74 -12.38 -23.19
N PRO A 173 -2.29 -13.47 -23.73
CA PRO A 173 -2.59 -14.65 -22.92
C PRO A 173 -1.29 -15.16 -22.31
N VAL A 174 -1.35 -15.49 -21.01
CA VAL A 174 -0.25 -16.20 -20.36
C VAL A 174 -0.23 -17.59 -20.99
N ALA A 175 0.88 -17.95 -21.65
CA ALA A 175 1.08 -19.31 -22.13
C ALA A 175 0.95 -20.25 -20.92
N VAL A 176 -0.03 -21.15 -20.99
CA VAL A 176 -0.32 -22.17 -19.98
C VAL A 176 0.79 -23.21 -19.96
#